data_AF-A0A809R047-F1
#
_entry.id   AF-A0A809R047-F1
#
_cell.length_a   1.000
_cell.length_b   1.000
_cell.length_c   1.000
_cell.angle_alpha   90.00
_cell.angle_beta   90.00
_cell.angle_gamma   90.00
#
_symmetry.space_group_name_H-M   'P 1'
#
loop_
_entity.id
_entity.type
_entity.pdbx_description
1 polymer ?
#
loop_
_entity_poly.entity_id
_entity_poly.type
_entity_poly.pdbx_seq_one_letter_code
_entity_poly.pdbx_strand_id
1 'polypeptide(L)'
;MRILEKILGPKSKYDRSLPYAYEARIAIFEDDSEHKRYLSDTICGLIEHLHRNGIAPEEAQIFELYEGRETRVDTRLFAPDGRQWLFKPELCRAFEAHYPGHIREDDCSFGDRGRGCLGP
;
A
#
# COMPACT_ATOMS: atom_id res chain seq x y z
N MET A 1 -23.31 25.41 4.86
CA MET A 1 -23.40 24.90 3.46
C MET A 1 -22.29 23.88 3.28
N ARG A 2 -22.60 22.61 3.02
CA ARG A 2 -21.64 21.47 3.08
C ARG A 2 -21.85 20.48 1.93
N ILE A 3 -22.04 20.97 0.70
CA ILE A 3 -22.46 20.15 -0.47
C ILE A 3 -21.64 20.45 -1.74
N LEU A 4 -20.38 20.87 -1.63
CA LEU A 4 -19.51 21.10 -2.81
C LEU A 4 -18.16 20.37 -2.78
N GLU A 5 -17.74 19.82 -1.63
CA GLU A 5 -16.49 19.05 -1.54
C GLU A 5 -16.60 17.61 -2.09
N LYS A 6 -17.81 17.17 -2.49
CA LYS A 6 -18.06 15.85 -3.11
C LYS A 6 -17.97 15.84 -4.65
N ILE A 7 -17.56 16.95 -5.28
CA ILE A 7 -17.57 17.11 -6.76
C ILE A 7 -16.16 17.30 -7.36
N LEU A 8 -15.12 17.43 -6.54
CA LEU A 8 -13.73 17.40 -7.03
C LEU A 8 -13.33 15.94 -7.15
N GLY A 9 -12.95 15.52 -8.36
CA GLY A 9 -12.65 14.12 -8.71
C GLY A 9 -11.57 13.44 -7.87
N PRO A 10 -11.13 12.24 -8.29
CA PRO A 10 -10.18 11.39 -7.55
C PRO A 10 -9.03 12.19 -6.93
N LYS A 11 -8.99 12.31 -5.59
CA LYS A 11 -8.00 13.12 -4.87
C LYS A 11 -6.60 12.52 -5.02
N SER A 12 -6.50 11.18 -5.05
CA SER A 12 -5.21 10.51 -5.04
C SER A 12 -4.79 9.95 -6.39
N LYS A 13 -5.73 9.57 -7.26
CA LYS A 13 -5.41 8.91 -8.54
C LYS A 13 -4.63 9.80 -9.52
N TYR A 14 -4.79 11.12 -9.41
CA TYR A 14 -4.11 12.09 -10.28
C TYR A 14 -3.00 12.87 -9.56
N ASP A 15 -2.79 12.62 -8.27
CA ASP A 15 -1.73 13.25 -7.49
C ASP A 15 -0.41 12.50 -7.71
N ARG A 16 0.51 13.14 -8.45
CA ARG A 16 1.82 12.57 -8.77
C ARG A 16 2.79 12.52 -7.60
N SER A 17 2.46 13.18 -6.48
CA SER A 17 3.24 13.08 -5.24
C SER A 17 2.97 11.78 -4.50
N LEU A 18 1.91 11.06 -4.86
CA LEU A 18 1.55 9.75 -4.31
C LEU A 18 1.97 8.63 -5.26
N PRO A 19 2.26 7.42 -4.75
CA PRO A 19 2.46 6.28 -5.63
C PRO A 19 1.16 5.99 -6.39
N TYR A 20 1.23 5.49 -7.61
CA TYR A 20 0.04 5.02 -8.33
C TYR A 20 -0.34 3.58 -7.95
N ALA A 21 0.63 2.79 -7.48
CA ALA A 21 0.41 1.42 -7.01
C ALA A 21 1.48 1.01 -5.99
N TYR A 22 1.24 -0.13 -5.34
CA TYR A 22 2.16 -0.83 -4.47
C TYR A 22 2.47 -2.19 -5.07
N GLU A 23 3.73 -2.62 -4.99
CA GLU A 23 4.18 -3.94 -5.42
C GLU A 23 4.78 -4.69 -4.23
N ALA A 24 4.38 -5.94 -4.04
CA ALA A 24 5.11 -6.88 -3.18
C ALA A 24 5.91 -7.84 -4.04
N ARG A 25 7.19 -8.02 -3.71
CA ARG A 25 8.11 -9.00 -4.31
C ARG A 25 8.41 -10.09 -3.28
N ILE A 26 8.17 -11.34 -3.66
CA ILE A 26 8.45 -12.53 -2.84
C ILE A 26 9.48 -13.36 -3.59
N ALA A 27 10.64 -13.59 -3.00
CA ALA A 27 11.71 -14.38 -3.60
C ALA A 27 11.25 -15.83 -3.81
N ILE A 28 11.48 -16.39 -4.99
CA ILE A 28 11.22 -17.81 -5.31
C ILE A 28 12.44 -18.66 -4.93
N PHE A 29 13.63 -18.10 -5.10
CA PHE A 29 14.90 -18.75 -4.82
C PHE A 29 15.70 -17.95 -3.78
N GLU A 30 16.61 -18.61 -3.07
CA GLU A 30 17.45 -17.99 -2.04
C GLU A 30 18.42 -16.92 -2.60
N ASP A 31 18.71 -16.97 -3.90
CA ASP A 31 19.58 -16.01 -4.58
C ASP A 31 18.87 -14.72 -5.03
N ASP A 32 17.58 -14.57 -4.69
CA ASP A 32 16.73 -13.40 -5.01
C ASP A 32 16.65 -13.11 -6.52
N SER A 33 16.95 -14.11 -7.37
CA SER A 33 16.99 -13.94 -8.83
C SER A 33 15.61 -13.86 -9.49
N GLU A 34 14.60 -14.46 -8.87
CA GLU A 34 13.22 -14.50 -9.38
C GLU A 34 12.22 -14.19 -8.27
N HIS A 35 11.20 -13.38 -8.61
CA HIS A 35 10.16 -12.95 -7.67
C HIS A 35 8.76 -13.24 -8.18
N LYS A 36 7.89 -13.72 -7.28
CA LYS A 36 6.45 -13.52 -7.44
C LYS A 36 6.12 -12.07 -7.12
N ARG A 37 5.27 -11.46 -7.95
CA ARG A 37 4.90 -10.05 -7.85
C ARG A 37 3.41 -9.90 -7.63
N TYR A 38 3.03 -9.09 -6.65
CA TYR A 38 1.65 -8.74 -6.36
C TYR A 38 1.47 -7.24 -6.43
N LEU A 39 0.46 -6.74 -7.15
CA LEU A 39 0.20 -5.32 -7.33
C LEU A 39 -1.18 -4.91 -6.81
N SER A 40 -1.25 -3.80 -6.08
CA SER A 40 -2.52 -3.16 -5.69
C SER A 40 -2.39 -1.64 -5.70
N ASP A 41 -3.48 -0.92 -6.00
CA ASP A 41 -3.48 0.55 -5.98
C ASP A 41 -3.42 1.11 -4.53
N THR A 42 -3.63 0.25 -3.53
CA THR A 42 -3.65 0.62 -2.10
C THR A 42 -2.81 -0.34 -1.27
N ILE A 43 -2.08 0.20 -0.30
CA ILE A 43 -1.25 -0.61 0.61
C ILE A 43 -2.08 -1.59 1.45
N CYS A 44 -3.26 -1.15 1.92
CA CYS A 44 -4.16 -2.03 2.66
C CYS A 44 -4.69 -3.18 1.80
N GLY A 45 -5.03 -2.93 0.53
CA GLY A 45 -5.48 -3.96 -0.39
C GLY A 45 -4.39 -5.00 -0.68
N LEU A 46 -3.14 -4.54 -0.85
CA LEU A 46 -1.98 -5.41 -0.99
C LEU A 46 -1.78 -6.30 0.25
N ILE A 47 -1.70 -5.70 1.45
CA ILE A 47 -1.45 -6.43 2.70
C ILE A 47 -2.58 -7.43 2.99
N GLU A 48 -3.84 -7.04 2.81
CA GLU A 48 -5.00 -7.94 2.96
C GLU A 48 -4.93 -9.12 1.99
N HIS A 49 -4.39 -8.92 0.77
CA HIS A 49 -4.19 -10.00 -0.17
C HIS A 49 -3.05 -10.93 0.25
N LEU A 50 -1.89 -10.39 0.60
CA LEU A 50 -0.73 -11.18 1.04
C LEU A 50 -1.08 -12.06 2.24
N HIS A 51 -1.72 -11.45 3.26
CA HIS A 51 -2.17 -12.18 4.44
C HIS A 51 -3.14 -13.32 4.10
N ARG A 52 -4.14 -13.08 3.25
CA ARG A 52 -5.11 -14.11 2.84
C ARG A 52 -4.47 -15.27 2.08
N ASN A 53 -3.33 -15.04 1.43
CA ASN A 53 -2.57 -16.07 0.72
C ASN A 53 -1.46 -16.69 1.58
N GLY A 54 -1.42 -16.38 2.89
CA GLY A 54 -0.46 -16.97 3.81
C GLY A 54 0.97 -16.47 3.68
N ILE A 55 1.18 -15.33 3.01
CA ILE A 55 2.51 -14.70 2.87
C ILE A 55 2.78 -13.87 4.12
N ALA A 56 3.89 -14.15 4.81
CA ALA A 56 4.32 -13.42 6.00
C ALA A 56 5.06 -12.11 5.63
N PRO A 57 5.12 -11.12 6.55
CA PRO A 57 5.83 -9.87 6.28
C PRO A 57 7.30 -10.02 5.94
N GLU A 58 7.98 -10.99 6.56
CA GLU A 58 9.40 -11.28 6.33
C GLU A 58 9.70 -11.85 4.93
N GLU A 59 8.70 -12.43 4.28
CA GLU A 59 8.82 -12.98 2.92
C GLU A 59 8.63 -11.91 1.83
N ALA A 60 8.10 -10.73 2.19
CA ALA A 60 7.65 -9.73 1.24
C ALA A 60 8.47 -8.43 1.30
N GLN A 61 9.04 -8.03 0.16
CA GLN A 61 9.57 -6.69 -0.03
C GLN A 61 8.48 -5.82 -0.66
N ILE A 62 8.05 -4.76 0.02
CA ILE A 62 7.00 -3.85 -0.46
C ILE A 62 7.61 -2.58 -1.05
N PHE A 63 7.13 -2.18 -2.23
CA PHE A 63 7.55 -0.99 -2.95
C PHE A 63 6.36 -0.09 -3.26
N GLU A 64 6.59 1.21 -3.18
CA GLU A 64 5.76 2.27 -3.73
C GLU A 64 6.18 2.56 -5.16
N LEU A 65 5.24 2.51 -6.09
CA LEU A 65 5.49 2.78 -7.51
C LEU A 65 5.03 4.19 -7.86
N TYR A 66 5.98 5.05 -8.23
CA TYR A 66 5.73 6.41 -8.74
C TYR A 66 6.13 6.48 -10.23
N GLU A 67 5.71 7.53 -10.92
CA GLU A 67 6.13 7.75 -12.31
C GLU A 67 7.66 7.85 -12.40
N GLY A 68 8.29 6.84 -13.03
CA GLY A 68 9.74 6.79 -13.25
C GLY A 68 10.60 6.41 -12.03
N ARG A 69 10.02 6.05 -10.88
CA ARG A 69 10.78 5.56 -9.71
C ARG A 69 9.99 4.60 -8.84
N GLU A 70 10.70 3.69 -8.18
CA GLU A 70 10.18 2.88 -7.08
C GLU A 70 10.88 3.23 -5.78
N THR A 71 10.19 3.10 -4.66
CA THR A 71 10.77 3.33 -3.33
C THR A 71 10.35 2.20 -2.41
N ARG A 72 11.32 1.56 -1.77
CA ARG A 72 11.03 0.50 -0.79
C ARG A 72 10.33 1.11 0.42
N VAL A 73 9.22 0.50 0.83
CA VAL A 73 8.48 0.89 2.02
C VAL A 73 9.21 0.35 3.24
N ASP A 74 9.36 1.19 4.27
CA ASP A 74 9.89 0.76 5.56
C ASP A 74 8.96 -0.29 6.18
N THR A 75 9.50 -1.49 6.42
CA THR A 75 8.75 -2.60 7.02
C THR A 75 8.05 -2.23 8.31
N ARG A 76 8.60 -1.28 9.10
CA ARG A 76 8.00 -0.83 10.35
C ARG A 76 6.63 -0.17 10.17
N LEU A 77 6.30 0.30 8.97
CA LEU A 77 5.00 0.90 8.67
C LEU A 77 3.88 -0.14 8.51
N PHE A 78 4.21 -1.39 8.20
CA PHE A 78 3.22 -2.45 7.93
C PHE A 78 3.44 -3.72 8.75
N ALA A 79 4.59 -3.87 9.39
CA ALA A 79 4.92 -4.94 10.33
C ALA A 79 5.99 -4.44 11.33
N PRO A 80 5.60 -3.67 12.38
CA PRO A 80 6.54 -3.09 13.35
C PRO A 80 7.47 -4.10 14.03
N ASP A 81 7.00 -5.33 14.24
CA ASP A 81 7.77 -6.44 14.83
C ASP A 81 8.40 -7.36 13.77
N GLY A 82 8.19 -7.07 12.49
CA GLY A 82 8.63 -7.86 11.34
C GLY A 82 7.86 -9.17 11.12
N ARG A 83 6.92 -9.52 11.98
CA ARG A 83 6.25 -10.84 11.98
C ARG A 83 4.76 -10.77 11.69
N GLN A 84 4.10 -9.70 12.10
CA GLN A 84 2.67 -9.55 11.95
C GLN A 84 2.32 -8.34 11.07
N TRP A 85 1.43 -8.58 10.11
CA TRP A 85 0.83 -7.51 9.33
C TRP A 85 0.00 -6.59 10.23
N LEU A 86 0.14 -5.28 10.03
CA LEU A 86 -0.86 -4.32 10.48
C LEU A 86 -2.05 -4.33 9.52
N PHE A 87 -3.25 -4.22 10.09
CA PHE A 87 -4.49 -4.04 9.35
C PHE A 87 -5.14 -2.71 9.72
N LYS A 88 -6.26 -2.37 9.10
CA LYS A 88 -7.02 -1.18 9.50
C LYS A 88 -7.61 -1.38 10.90
N PRO A 89 -7.61 -0.35 11.77
CA PRO A 89 -7.14 1.02 11.50
C PRO A 89 -5.63 1.27 11.68
N GLU A 90 -4.89 0.38 12.33
CA GLU A 90 -3.48 0.56 12.74
C GLU A 90 -2.54 0.85 11.56
N LEU A 91 -2.71 0.12 10.45
CA LEU A 91 -1.96 0.33 9.22
C LEU A 91 -2.15 1.75 8.69
N CYS A 92 -3.38 2.25 8.67
CA CYS A 92 -3.64 3.61 8.20
C CYS A 92 -3.00 4.65 9.12
N ARG A 93 -3.05 4.44 10.45
CA ARG A 93 -2.37 5.32 11.41
C ARG A 93 -0.86 5.32 11.23
N ALA A 94 -0.25 4.17 10.97
CA ALA A 94 1.18 4.10 10.68
C ALA A 94 1.57 4.90 9.42
N PHE A 95 0.71 4.86 8.39
CA PHE A 95 0.92 5.59 7.14
C PHE A 95 0.47 7.06 7.15
N GLU A 96 -0.18 7.54 8.21
CA GLU A 96 -0.63 8.94 8.32
C GLU A 96 0.55 9.93 8.27
N ALA A 97 1.63 9.63 8.99
CA ALA A 97 2.85 10.43 8.93
C ALA A 97 3.59 10.30 7.59
N HIS A 98 3.42 9.16 6.91
CA HIS A 98 4.05 8.89 5.61
C HIS A 98 3.35 9.61 4.45
N TYR A 99 2.03 9.83 4.57
CA TYR A 99 1.23 10.61 3.62
C TYR A 99 0.48 11.77 4.29
N PRO A 100 1.19 12.84 4.70
CA PRO A 100 0.59 13.95 5.43
C PRO A 100 -0.60 14.54 4.68
N GLY A 101 -1.76 14.56 5.35
CA GLY A 101 -2.99 15.15 4.80
C GLY A 101 -3.79 14.25 3.86
N HIS A 102 -3.28 13.06 3.49
CA HIS A 102 -4.02 12.10 2.65
C HIS A 102 -4.67 10.97 3.44
N ILE A 103 -4.13 10.64 4.61
CA ILE A 103 -4.70 9.64 5.52
C ILE A 103 -4.94 10.32 6.87
N ARG A 104 -6.13 10.11 7.42
CA ARG A 104 -6.57 10.53 8.75
C ARG A 104 -7.45 9.44 9.32
N GLU A 105 -7.74 9.50 10.61
CA GLU A 105 -8.57 8.50 11.31
C GLU A 105 -9.92 8.23 10.61
N ASP A 106 -10.60 9.29 10.14
CA ASP A 106 -11.92 9.20 9.51
C ASP A 106 -11.93 9.49 7.99
N ASP A 107 -10.79 9.80 7.38
CA ASP A 107 -10.72 10.19 5.96
C ASP A 107 -9.47 9.63 5.27
N CYS A 108 -9.64 9.15 4.04
CA CYS A 108 -8.57 8.53 3.26
C CYS A 108 -8.73 8.92 1.79
N SER A 109 -7.76 9.68 1.28
CA SER A 109 -7.74 10.14 -0.11
C SER A 109 -7.60 9.00 -1.13
N PHE A 110 -7.21 7.80 -0.69
CA PHE A 110 -7.05 6.59 -1.51
C PHE A 110 -8.36 5.79 -1.67
N GLY A 111 -9.47 6.26 -1.09
CA GLY A 111 -10.78 5.59 -1.20
C GLY A 111 -11.35 5.53 -2.63
N ASP A 112 -10.80 6.32 -3.54
CA ASP A 112 -11.07 6.38 -4.98
C ASP A 112 -10.29 5.34 -5.80
N ARG A 113 -9.43 4.52 -5.17
CA ARG A 113 -8.58 3.53 -5.81
C ARG A 113 -9.08 2.09 -5.62
N GLY A 114 -8.65 1.20 -6.50
CA GLY A 114 -9.00 -0.22 -6.41
C GLY A 114 -8.31 -0.90 -5.23
N ARG A 115 -9.08 -1.61 -4.39
CA ARG A 115 -8.50 -2.47 -3.33
C ARG A 115 -8.16 -3.88 -3.80
N GLY A 116 -8.45 -4.20 -5.06
CA GLY A 116 -8.07 -5.47 -5.66
C GLY A 116 -6.55 -5.61 -5.69
N CYS A 117 -6.10 -6.86 -5.76
CA CYS A 117 -4.71 -7.20 -5.95
C CYS A 117 -4.60 -8.11 -7.16
N LEU A 118 -3.63 -7.81 -8.03
CA LEU A 118 -3.19 -8.68 -9.12
C LEU A 118 -2.00 -9.49 -8.61
N GLY A 119 -1.91 -10.75 -9.01
CA GLY A 119 -0.83 -11.67 -8.65
C GLY A 119 -0.58 -12.68 -9.79
N PRO A 120 0.46 -13.51 -9.67
CA PRO A 120 0.80 -14.54 -10.65
C PRO A 120 -0.27 -15.63 -10.81
#